data_AF-A0A3P7LSW6-F1
#
_entry.id   AF-A0A3P7LSW6-F1
#
_cell.length_a   1.000
_cell.length_b   1.000
_cell.length_c   1.000
_cell.angle_alpha   90.00
_cell.angle_beta   90.00
_cell.angle_gamma   90.00
#
_symmetry.space_group_name_H-M   'P 1'
#
loop_
_entity.id
_entity.type
_entity.pdbx_description
1 polymer ?
#
loop_
_entity_poly.entity_id
_entity_poly.type
_entity_poly.pdbx_seq_one_letter_code
_entity_poly.pdbx_strand_id
1 'polypeptide(L)' 'VTRERDPATGQQALLFQIDYPEIAEGVQPRHRFMSAYEQKIQPPDKRWQYLLFAAEPYETIGFKIPSR' A
#
# COMPACT_ATOMS: atom_id res chain seq x y z
N VAL A 1 5.40 3.51 -8.85
CA VAL A 1 4.43 4.41 -8.18
C VAL A 1 4.24 5.61 -9.07
N THR A 2 3.05 5.77 -9.64
CA THR A 2 2.73 6.91 -10.51
C THR A 2 1.78 7.84 -9.76
N ARG A 3 2.10 9.12 -9.69
CA ARG A 3 1.23 10.12 -9.08
C ARG A 3 0.23 10.58 -10.13
N GLU A 4 -1.03 10.21 -9.96
CA GLU A 4 -2.10 10.55 -10.90
C GLU A 4 -3.04 11.61 -10.32
N ARG A 5 -3.86 12.17 -11.19
CA ARG A 5 -5.05 12.94 -10.81
C ARG A 5 -6.26 12.22 -11.35
N ASP A 6 -7.25 12.03 -10.50
CA ASP A 6 -8.56 11.55 -10.91
C ASP A 6 -9.16 12.55 -11.93
N PRO A 7 -9.49 12.12 -13.16
CA PRO A 7 -9.99 13.00 -14.20
C PRO A 7 -11.41 13.54 -13.92
N ALA A 8 -12.20 12.87 -13.08
CA ALA A 8 -13.55 13.29 -12.72
C ALA A 8 -13.55 14.24 -11.51
N THR A 9 -12.71 13.99 -10.52
CA THR A 9 -12.72 14.76 -9.25
C THR A 9 -11.55 15.72 -9.08
N GLY A 10 -10.51 15.62 -9.90
CA GLY A 10 -9.26 16.39 -9.78
C GLY A 10 -8.41 16.04 -8.56
N GLN A 11 -8.84 15.05 -7.77
CA GLN A 11 -8.14 14.65 -6.55
C GLN A 11 -6.82 13.95 -6.89
N GLN A 12 -5.82 14.13 -6.02
CA GLN A 12 -4.55 13.43 -6.14
C GLN A 12 -4.76 11.95 -5.83
N ALA A 13 -4.34 11.09 -6.75
CA ALA A 13 -4.36 9.65 -6.62
C ALA A 13 -2.93 9.10 -6.67
N LEU A 14 -2.75 7.94 -6.03
CA LEU A 14 -1.53 7.16 -6.13
C LEU A 14 -1.89 5.85 -6.81
N LEU A 15 -1.31 5.61 -7.99
CA LEU A 15 -1.46 4.36 -8.71
C LEU A 15 -0.30 3.43 -8.35
N PHE A 16 -0.65 2.25 -7.84
CA PHE A 16 0.27 1.16 -7.54
C PHE A 16 -0.01 0.03 -8.51
N GLN A 17 1.00 -0.35 -9.30
CA GLN A 17 0.99 -1.53 -10.15
C GLN A 17 1.96 -2.53 -9.52
N ILE A 18 1.44 -3.71 -9.17
CA ILE A 18 2.17 -4.77 -8.50
C ILE A 18 1.90 -6.05 -9.27
N ASP A 19 2.96 -6.67 -9.78
CA ASP A 19 2.88 -7.91 -10.53
C ASP A 19 3.11 -9.11 -9.59
N TYR A 20 2.18 -10.06 -9.60
CA TYR A 20 2.24 -11.30 -8.82
C TYR A 20 2.17 -12.53 -9.75
N PRO A 21 3.24 -12.81 -10.53
CA PRO A 21 3.21 -13.86 -11.55
C PRO A 21 3.01 -15.29 -10.99
N GLU A 22 3.37 -15.52 -9.73
CA GLU A 22 3.35 -16.84 -9.07
C GLU A 22 2.41 -16.85 -7.85
N ILE A 23 1.35 -16.03 -7.86
CA ILE A 23 0.36 -16.02 -6.78
C ILE A 23 -0.33 -17.38 -6.65
N ALA A 24 -0.59 -17.81 -5.41
CA ALA A 24 -1.28 -19.07 -5.16
C ALA A 24 -2.68 -19.09 -5.80
N GLU A 25 -3.11 -20.27 -6.27
CA GLU A 25 -4.37 -20.43 -6.99
C GLU A 25 -5.57 -20.06 -6.09
N GLY A 26 -6.47 -19.23 -6.62
CA GLY A 26 -7.63 -18.74 -5.88
C GLY A 26 -7.33 -17.66 -4.82
N VAL A 27 -6.07 -17.26 -4.64
CA VAL A 27 -5.69 -16.17 -3.74
C VAL A 27 -5.81 -14.83 -4.45
N GLN A 28 -6.57 -13.91 -3.86
CA GLN A 28 -6.60 -12.51 -4.29
C GLN A 28 -5.73 -11.66 -3.35
N PRO A 29 -4.88 -10.76 -3.88
CA PRO A 29 -4.10 -9.85 -3.06
C PRO A 29 -5.00 -9.02 -2.14
N ARG A 30 -4.62 -8.93 -0.87
CA ARG A 30 -5.30 -8.11 0.12
C ARG A 30 -4.50 -6.85 0.38
N HIS A 31 -5.20 -5.76 0.63
CA HIS A 31 -4.59 -4.50 1.03
C HIS A 31 -5.20 -4.00 2.33
N ARG A 32 -4.39 -3.30 3.13
CA ARG A 32 -4.83 -2.67 4.38
C ARG A 32 -4.04 -1.40 4.65
N PHE A 33 -4.72 -0.38 5.20
CA PHE A 33 -4.06 0.76 5.83
C PHE A 33 -3.64 0.43 7.26
N MET A 34 -2.37 0.69 7.56
CA MET A 34 -1.75 0.49 8.87
C MET A 34 -1.23 1.84 9.38
N SER A 35 -1.48 2.11 10.65
CA SER A 35 -0.97 3.31 11.32
C SER A 35 0.53 3.23 11.54
N ALA A 36 1.22 4.38 11.54
CA ALA A 36 2.65 4.42 11.88
C ALA A 36 2.97 3.94 13.30
N TYR A 37 1.99 3.89 14.20
CA TYR A 37 2.14 3.36 15.55
C TYR A 37 2.12 1.82 15.62
N GLU A 38 1.62 1.14 14.58
CA GLU A 38 1.52 -0.34 14.56
C GLU A 38 2.82 -1.02 14.10
N GLN A 39 3.65 -0.32 13.32
CA GLN A 39 4.90 -0.89 12.80
C GLN A 39 6.02 -0.86 13.85
N LYS A 40 6.85 -1.91 13.87
CA LYS A 40 7.88 -2.14 14.90
C LYS A 40 9.32 -1.90 14.42
N ILE A 41 9.52 -1.50 13.17
CA ILE A 41 10.85 -1.42 12.55
C ILE A 41 11.48 -0.05 12.78
N GLN A 42 10.73 1.02 12.48
CA GLN A 42 11.19 2.41 12.64
C GLN A 42 10.48 3.07 13.83
N PRO A 43 10.96 4.22 14.34
CA PRO A 43 10.18 5.03 15.26
C PRO A 43 8.84 5.46 14.62
N PRO A 44 7.73 5.45 15.38
CA PRO A 44 6.43 5.84 14.86
C PRO A 44 6.39 7.33 14.53
N ASP A 45 6.07 7.68 13.29
CA ASP A 45 5.85 9.06 12.85
C ASP A 45 4.43 9.22 12.31
N LYS A 46 3.61 9.99 13.05
CA LYS A 46 2.20 10.28 12.74
C LYS A 46 1.97 11.01 11.42
N ARG A 47 3.02 11.58 10.82
CA ARG A 47 2.94 12.23 9.49
C ARG A 47 2.74 11.21 8.37
N TRP A 48 2.84 9.92 8.67
CA TRP A 48 2.78 8.86 7.68
C TRP A 48 1.77 7.78 8.07
N GLN A 49 1.20 7.17 7.04
CA GLN A 49 0.44 5.93 7.10
C GLN A 49 1.13 4.94 6.17
N TYR A 50 0.84 3.65 6.35
CA TYR A 50 1.39 2.59 5.52
C TYR A 50 0.26 1.85 4.84
N LEU A 51 0.33 1.74 3.51
CA LEU A 51 -0.54 0.86 2.74
C LEU A 51 0.20 -0.45 2.51
N LEU A 52 -0.32 -1.52 3.12
CA LEU A 52 0.23 -2.85 3.01
C LEU A 52 -0.49 -3.64 1.93
N PHE A 53 0.25 -4.43 1.16
CA PHE A 53 -0.25 -5.42 0.22
C PHE A 53 0.30 -6.78 0.59
N ALA A 54 -0.58 -7.76 0.75
CA ALA A 54 -0.22 -9.14 1.07
C ALA A 54 -0.85 -10.10 0.05
N ALA A 55 -0.03 -10.98 -0.51
CA ALA A 55 -0.44 -12.03 -1.44
C ALA A 55 0.46 -13.24 -1.23
N GLU A 56 -0.08 -14.41 -0.92
CA GLU A 56 0.70 -15.65 -0.77
C GLU A 56 1.15 -16.15 -2.15
N PRO A 57 2.43 -16.56 -2.35
CA PRO A 57 3.51 -16.76 -1.36
C PRO A 57 4.43 -15.54 -1.13
N TYR A 58 4.12 -14.39 -1.72
CA TYR A 58 4.94 -13.18 -1.63
C TYR A 58 4.95 -12.57 -0.22
N GLU A 59 6.07 -11.91 0.09
CA GLU A 59 6.17 -11.10 1.29
C GLU A 59 5.24 -9.88 1.20
N THR A 60 4.79 -9.42 2.38
CA THR A 60 3.94 -8.24 2.46
C THR A 60 4.74 -6.99 2.10
N ILE A 61 4.28 -6.24 1.11
CA ILE A 61 4.91 -4.99 0.65
C ILE A 61 4.19 -3.82 1.32
N GLY A 62 4.94 -2.86 1.85
CA GLY A 62 4.38 -1.65 2.47
C GLY A 62 4.80 -0.36 1.77
N PHE A 63 3.83 0.46 1.39
CA PHE A 63 4.07 1.80 0.85
C PHE A 63 3.84 2.85 1.93
N LYS A 64 4.83 3.72 2.14
CA LYS A 64 4.72 4.87 3.05
C LYS A 64 3.98 6.01 2.34
N ILE A 65 2.85 6.42 2.90
CA ILE A 65 1.96 7.44 2.34
C ILE A 65 1.85 8.60 3.34
N PRO A 66 1.94 9.87 2.91
CA PRO A 66 1.74 10.99 3.82
C PRO A 66 0.31 10.96 4.40
N SER A 67 0.21 11.04 5.72
CA SER A 67 -1.07 11.21 6.41
C SER A 67 -1.58 12.62 6.15
N ARG A 68 -2.77 12.72 5.55
CA ARG A 68 -3.50 14.00 5.43
C ARG A 68 -4.33 14.28 6.67
#